data_AF-A0A066WZH1-F1
#
_entry.id   AF-A0A066WZH1-F1
#
_cell.length_a   1.000
_cell.length_b   1.000
_cell.length_c   1.000
_cell.angle_alpha   90.00
_cell.angle_beta   90.00
_cell.angle_gamma   90.00
#
_symmetry.space_group_name_H-M   'P 1'
#
loop_
_entity.id
_entity.type
_entity.pdbx_description
1 polymer ?
#
loop_
_entity_poly.entity_id
_entity_poly.type
_entity_poly.pdbx_seq_one_letter_code
_entity_poly.pdbx_strand_id
1 'polypeptide(L)'
;MAVSKSLVLLAMFRSILGQDPTESCTLSFDGRIPNNAEPALFVSNASPFNPKFDIGQNLTWDQIIEFPNVPPSRFDNNGTKPIGLSLSDKSIFASSSEGQEVALRRAELLVNGKNETVSGHKTWHISLRTDPTRPLNYTHEYVLVFHEAQDFQADFCSVKTGSHLEDNPPTSQKMLRVEGYKFDVPVKTFFETPLTDDVWHNFGINLDFPNK
;
A
#
# COMPACT_ATOMS: atom_id res chain seq x y z
N MET A 1 -19.48 34.43 49.51
CA MET A 1 -19.14 33.00 49.61
C MET A 1 -20.25 32.26 48.89
N ALA A 2 -20.07 31.95 47.61
CA ALA A 2 -21.10 31.38 46.73
C ALA A 2 -20.64 30.01 46.25
N VAL A 3 -21.47 29.00 46.53
CA VAL A 3 -21.32 27.63 46.04
C VAL A 3 -21.82 27.60 44.60
N SER A 4 -21.01 27.11 43.67
CA SER A 4 -21.50 26.60 42.39
C SER A 4 -20.90 25.22 42.15
N LYS A 5 -21.78 24.22 42.17
CA LYS A 5 -21.48 22.83 41.82
C LYS A 5 -21.43 22.75 40.30
N SER A 6 -20.31 22.35 39.73
CA SER A 6 -20.25 21.99 38.31
C SER A 6 -20.23 20.48 38.15
N LEU A 7 -21.27 19.99 37.48
CA LEU A 7 -21.52 18.61 37.11
C LEU A 7 -20.68 18.32 35.87
N VAL A 8 -19.61 17.53 36.00
CA VAL A 8 -18.89 16.99 34.84
C VAL A 8 -19.66 15.76 34.37
N LEU A 9 -20.45 15.93 33.31
CA LEU A 9 -21.08 14.83 32.59
C LEU A 9 -20.01 14.12 31.76
N LEU A 10 -19.47 13.02 32.28
CA LEU A 10 -18.63 12.11 31.53
C LEU A 10 -19.52 11.31 30.57
N ALA A 11 -19.76 11.84 29.37
CA ALA A 11 -20.40 11.09 28.30
C ALA A 11 -19.41 10.05 27.75
N MET A 12 -19.38 8.87 28.37
CA MET A 12 -18.81 7.68 27.73
C MET A 12 -19.72 7.28 26.57
N PHE A 13 -19.48 7.80 25.38
CA PHE A 13 -19.98 7.19 24.15
C PHE A 13 -19.18 5.92 23.90
N ARG A 14 -19.62 4.82 24.52
CA ARG A 14 -19.37 3.48 23.97
C ARG A 14 -20.28 3.35 22.75
N SER A 15 -19.79 3.77 21.59
CA SER A 15 -20.29 3.25 20.32
C SER A 15 -19.86 1.79 20.26
N ILE A 16 -20.66 0.90 20.86
CA ILE A 16 -20.64 -0.51 20.50
C ILE A 16 -21.29 -0.54 19.11
N LEU A 17 -20.49 -0.33 18.07
CA LEU A 17 -20.82 -0.93 16.78
C LEU A 17 -20.80 -2.42 17.06
N GLY A 18 -22.00 -2.99 17.21
CA GLY A 18 -22.16 -4.44 17.24
C GLY A 18 -21.54 -4.96 15.96
N GLN A 19 -20.41 -5.66 16.08
CA GLN A 19 -20.02 -6.60 15.05
C GLN A 19 -21.08 -7.69 15.07
N ASP A 20 -21.91 -7.70 14.03
CA ASP A 20 -22.77 -8.83 13.76
C ASP A 20 -21.85 -10.05 13.58
N PRO A 21 -21.91 -11.09 14.46
CA PRO A 21 -20.91 -12.17 14.47
C PRO A 21 -20.96 -13.10 13.24
N THR A 22 -21.76 -12.76 12.23
CA THR A 22 -22.13 -13.64 11.12
C THR A 22 -21.85 -13.09 9.73
N GLU A 23 -21.32 -11.87 9.57
CA GLU A 23 -20.71 -11.52 8.29
C GLU A 23 -19.37 -12.25 8.18
N SER A 24 -19.37 -13.41 7.53
CA SER A 24 -18.13 -13.93 6.97
C SER A 24 -17.66 -12.93 5.93
N CYS A 25 -16.68 -12.09 6.27
CA CYS A 25 -16.03 -11.22 5.30
C CYS A 25 -15.24 -12.11 4.33
N THR A 26 -15.90 -12.58 3.28
CA THR A 26 -15.28 -13.39 2.23
C THR A 26 -14.23 -12.53 1.53
N LEU A 27 -13.00 -13.05 1.46
CA LEU A 27 -11.94 -12.40 0.70
C LEU A 27 -12.37 -12.34 -0.77
N SER A 28 -12.50 -11.13 -1.31
CA SER A 28 -12.71 -10.94 -2.74
C SER A 28 -11.43 -11.10 -3.55
N PHE A 29 -10.27 -11.00 -2.90
CA PHE A 29 -8.95 -11.26 -3.47
C PHE A 29 -7.99 -11.66 -2.35
N ASP A 30 -7.12 -12.64 -2.60
CA ASP A 30 -6.05 -13.03 -1.68
C ASP A 30 -4.69 -12.89 -2.36
N GLY A 31 -3.98 -11.82 -2.01
CA GLY A 31 -2.64 -11.53 -2.53
C GLY A 31 -1.51 -12.13 -1.70
N ARG A 32 -1.81 -12.91 -0.66
CA ARG A 32 -0.77 -13.50 0.20
C ARG A 32 -0.05 -14.62 -0.55
N ILE A 33 1.26 -14.69 -0.34
CA ILE A 33 2.13 -15.59 -1.10
C ILE A 33 2.32 -16.91 -0.36
N PRO A 34 2.05 -18.07 -0.98
CA PRO A 34 2.27 -19.36 -0.35
C PRO A 34 3.73 -19.56 0.12
N ASN A 35 3.92 -20.26 1.23
CA ASN A 35 5.24 -20.52 1.81
C ASN A 35 6.19 -21.24 0.84
N ASN A 36 5.64 -22.13 0.00
CA ASN A 36 6.38 -22.87 -1.02
C ASN A 36 6.48 -22.14 -2.37
N ALA A 37 6.05 -20.87 -2.46
CA ALA A 37 6.20 -20.10 -3.69
C ALA A 37 7.68 -19.92 -4.03
N GLU A 38 8.01 -20.05 -5.31
CA GLU A 38 9.32 -19.68 -5.85
C GLU A 38 9.18 -18.37 -6.64
N PRO A 39 10.26 -17.60 -6.91
CA PRO A 39 10.16 -16.37 -7.69
C PRO A 39 9.50 -16.59 -9.06
N ALA A 40 9.67 -17.79 -9.63
CA ALA A 40 9.02 -18.24 -10.87
C ALA A 40 7.48 -18.18 -10.82
N LEU A 41 6.85 -18.17 -9.65
CA LEU A 41 5.40 -17.97 -9.51
C LEU A 41 4.97 -16.66 -10.20
N PHE A 42 5.73 -15.58 -10.01
CA PHE A 42 5.37 -14.23 -10.43
C PHE A 42 5.54 -13.96 -11.93
N VAL A 43 6.13 -14.90 -12.67
CA VAL A 43 6.17 -14.88 -14.14
C VAL A 43 5.18 -15.87 -14.75
N SER A 44 4.36 -16.53 -13.93
CA SER A 44 3.39 -17.55 -14.35
C SER A 44 1.94 -17.05 -14.25
N ASN A 45 1.03 -17.74 -14.92
CA ASN A 45 -0.42 -17.49 -14.81
C ASN A 45 -1.01 -17.89 -13.46
N ALA A 46 -0.26 -18.63 -12.62
CA ALA A 46 -0.69 -18.98 -11.27
C ALA A 46 -0.43 -17.85 -10.26
N SER A 47 0.30 -16.81 -10.66
CA SER A 47 0.51 -15.62 -9.82
C SER A 47 -0.82 -14.95 -9.46
N PRO A 48 -1.02 -14.50 -8.22
CA PRO A 48 -2.14 -13.62 -7.88
C PRO A 48 -1.98 -12.21 -8.51
N PHE A 49 -0.78 -11.89 -9.02
CA PHE A 49 -0.45 -10.61 -9.64
C PHE A 49 -0.14 -10.74 -11.14
N ASN A 50 -0.27 -9.64 -11.87
CA ASN A 50 0.04 -9.59 -13.28
C ASN A 50 1.55 -9.83 -13.53
N PRO A 51 1.93 -10.79 -14.40
CA PRO A 51 3.33 -11.15 -14.59
C PRO A 51 4.12 -10.24 -15.56
N LYS A 52 3.54 -9.15 -16.09
CA LYS A 52 4.12 -8.43 -17.25
C LYS A 52 4.29 -6.92 -17.10
N PHE A 53 3.44 -6.26 -16.31
CA PHE A 53 3.38 -4.80 -16.31
C PHE A 53 4.14 -4.17 -15.14
N ASP A 54 4.37 -2.86 -15.26
CA ASP A 54 4.91 -1.95 -14.24
C ASP A 54 6.25 -2.38 -13.60
N ILE A 55 7.14 -2.92 -14.45
CA ILE A 55 8.53 -3.29 -14.14
C ILE A 55 9.46 -2.74 -15.23
N GLY A 56 10.75 -2.55 -14.90
CA GLY A 56 11.75 -2.07 -15.86
C GLY A 56 11.84 -2.93 -17.13
N GLN A 57 12.03 -2.32 -18.30
CA GLN A 57 11.89 -2.96 -19.63
C GLN A 57 12.66 -4.28 -19.84
N ASN A 58 13.78 -4.48 -19.12
CA ASN A 58 14.65 -5.65 -19.26
C ASN A 58 14.72 -6.49 -17.97
N LEU A 59 13.74 -6.33 -17.09
CA LEU A 59 13.62 -7.07 -15.83
C LEU A 59 12.42 -8.01 -15.90
N THR A 60 12.53 -9.13 -15.21
CA THR A 60 11.41 -10.04 -14.94
C THR A 60 11.16 -10.13 -13.44
N TRP A 61 9.92 -10.44 -13.04
CA TRP A 61 9.55 -10.47 -11.62
C TRP A 61 10.37 -11.46 -10.81
N ASP A 62 10.69 -12.62 -11.38
CA ASP A 62 11.53 -13.65 -10.76
C ASP A 62 12.99 -13.21 -10.55
N GLN A 63 13.45 -12.11 -11.17
CA GLN A 63 14.77 -11.52 -10.95
C GLN A 63 14.81 -10.53 -9.78
N ILE A 64 13.69 -9.88 -9.47
CA ILE A 64 13.63 -8.77 -8.49
C ILE A 64 12.83 -9.08 -7.24
N ILE A 65 12.06 -10.17 -7.26
CA ILE A 65 11.34 -10.67 -6.08
C ILE A 65 12.27 -11.53 -5.25
N GLU A 66 12.29 -11.20 -3.97
CA GLU A 66 13.00 -11.95 -2.94
C GLU A 66 12.03 -12.43 -1.87
N PHE A 67 12.40 -13.49 -1.16
CA PHE A 67 11.64 -13.97 0.01
C PHE A 67 12.47 -13.75 1.27
N PRO A 68 12.28 -12.61 1.96
CA PRO A 68 13.07 -12.28 3.13
C PRO A 68 12.71 -13.22 4.29
N ASN A 69 13.72 -13.61 5.06
CA ASN A 69 13.52 -14.34 6.31
C ASN A 69 13.25 -13.35 7.46
N VAL A 70 12.00 -12.92 7.58
CA VAL A 70 11.53 -11.99 8.61
C VAL A 70 10.31 -12.56 9.34
N PRO A 71 10.00 -12.10 10.56
CA PRO A 71 8.77 -12.49 11.24
C PRO A 71 7.53 -12.18 10.40
N PRO A 72 6.45 -12.98 10.48
CA PRO A 72 5.21 -12.70 9.75
C PRO A 72 4.57 -11.38 10.19
N SER A 73 3.85 -10.75 9.27
CA SER A 73 3.01 -9.58 9.53
C SER A 73 1.71 -9.94 10.26
N ARG A 74 0.92 -8.94 10.66
CA ARG A 74 -0.38 -9.17 11.30
C ARG A 74 -1.39 -9.87 10.39
N PHE A 75 -1.30 -9.64 9.08
CA PHE A 75 -2.26 -10.13 8.08
C PHE A 75 -1.80 -11.41 7.38
N ASP A 76 -0.61 -11.91 7.71
CA ASP A 76 -0.12 -13.21 7.25
C ASP A 76 -0.92 -14.35 7.91
N ASN A 77 -0.98 -15.50 7.26
CA ASN A 77 -1.59 -16.71 7.80
C ASN A 77 -0.55 -17.84 7.97
N ASN A 78 -0.95 -18.91 8.64
CA ASN A 78 -0.19 -20.16 8.64
C ASN A 78 -0.17 -20.72 7.21
N GLY A 79 0.95 -20.55 6.52
CA GLY A 79 1.10 -21.00 5.13
C GLY A 79 1.54 -19.91 4.16
N THR A 80 1.69 -18.66 4.59
CA THR A 80 2.14 -17.55 3.74
C THR A 80 3.44 -16.93 4.19
N LYS A 81 4.18 -16.33 3.23
CA LYS A 81 5.42 -15.60 3.47
C LYS A 81 5.39 -14.20 2.81
N PRO A 82 6.18 -13.24 3.32
CA PRO A 82 6.33 -11.94 2.71
C PRO A 82 7.17 -11.99 1.43
N ILE A 83 7.05 -10.95 0.62
CA ILE A 83 7.93 -10.66 -0.51
C ILE A 83 8.75 -9.40 -0.23
N GLY A 84 9.97 -9.39 -0.74
CA GLY A 84 10.81 -8.20 -0.88
C GLY A 84 10.87 -7.78 -2.33
N LEU A 85 10.87 -6.47 -2.57
CA LEU A 85 11.05 -5.86 -3.88
C LEU A 85 12.24 -4.91 -3.83
N SER A 86 13.12 -5.02 -4.82
CA SER A 86 14.28 -4.16 -4.98
C SER A 86 14.10 -3.19 -6.14
N LEU A 87 14.36 -1.91 -5.91
CA LEU A 87 14.51 -0.90 -6.97
C LEU A 87 15.99 -0.68 -7.28
N SER A 88 16.30 -0.48 -8.56
CA SER A 88 17.65 -0.15 -9.03
C SER A 88 17.58 0.80 -10.22
N ASP A 89 18.73 1.21 -10.77
CA ASP A 89 18.77 1.99 -12.01
C ASP A 89 18.20 1.27 -13.23
N LYS A 90 17.97 -0.04 -13.13
CA LYS A 90 17.27 -0.82 -14.18
C LYS A 90 15.75 -0.74 -14.06
N SER A 91 15.21 -0.25 -12.94
CA SER A 91 13.76 -0.17 -12.68
C SER A 91 13.10 1.00 -13.42
N ILE A 92 13.53 1.28 -14.64
CA ILE A 92 12.97 2.33 -15.50
C ILE A 92 11.87 1.69 -16.34
N PHE A 93 10.63 2.00 -16.00
CA PHE A 93 9.46 1.58 -16.77
C PHE A 93 9.39 2.36 -18.09
N ALA A 94 8.73 1.77 -19.07
CA ALA A 94 8.37 2.47 -20.29
C ALA A 94 6.90 2.24 -20.61
N SER A 95 6.10 3.28 -20.45
CA SER A 95 4.71 3.24 -20.81
C SER A 95 4.54 3.29 -22.33
N SER A 96 3.44 2.73 -22.82
CA SER A 96 3.11 2.79 -24.25
C SER A 96 2.79 4.21 -24.74
N SER A 97 2.38 5.09 -23.83
CA SER A 97 1.95 6.46 -24.14
C SER A 97 3.06 7.50 -23.98
N GLU A 98 3.94 7.35 -22.99
CA GLU A 98 4.93 8.37 -22.63
C GLU A 98 6.37 7.93 -22.92
N GLY A 99 6.58 6.67 -23.31
CA GLY A 99 7.91 6.13 -23.55
C GLY A 99 8.65 5.87 -22.24
N GLN A 100 9.96 6.06 -22.24
CA GLN A 100 10.82 5.72 -21.10
C GLN A 100 10.73 6.76 -19.97
N GLU A 101 10.33 6.32 -18.77
CA GLU A 101 10.11 7.17 -17.59
C GLU A 101 11.40 7.31 -16.75
N VAL A 102 12.39 8.05 -17.25
CA VAL A 102 13.72 8.16 -16.61
C VAL A 102 13.72 8.86 -15.24
N ALA A 103 12.68 9.65 -14.96
CA ALA A 103 12.50 10.38 -13.71
C ALA A 103 12.02 9.50 -12.54
N LEU A 104 11.48 8.31 -12.84
CA LEU A 104 10.88 7.41 -11.85
C LEU A 104 11.63 6.07 -11.80
N ARG A 105 11.37 5.32 -10.73
CA ARG A 105 11.73 3.90 -10.61
C ARG A 105 10.49 3.13 -10.18
N ARG A 106 10.13 2.10 -10.93
CA ARG A 106 8.85 1.38 -10.78
C ARG A 106 9.06 -0.14 -10.69
N ALA A 107 8.35 -0.74 -9.76
CA ALA A 107 8.19 -2.19 -9.57
C ALA A 107 6.88 -2.39 -8.83
N GLU A 108 5.77 -2.45 -9.56
CA GLU A 108 4.42 -2.47 -8.98
C GLU A 108 3.70 -3.78 -9.31
N LEU A 109 3.25 -4.52 -8.30
CA LEU A 109 2.46 -5.74 -8.50
C LEU A 109 0.99 -5.38 -8.66
N LEU A 110 0.44 -5.56 -9.85
CA LEU A 110 -0.98 -5.35 -10.12
C LEU A 110 -1.77 -6.61 -9.77
N VAL A 111 -2.89 -6.45 -9.05
CA VAL A 111 -3.79 -7.56 -8.75
C VAL A 111 -4.42 -8.15 -10.02
N ASN A 112 -4.45 -9.48 -10.13
CA ASN A 112 -5.32 -10.15 -11.09
C ASN A 112 -6.78 -10.08 -10.61
N GLY A 113 -7.74 -10.16 -11.54
CA GLY A 113 -9.17 -10.13 -11.16
C GLY A 113 -9.70 -8.76 -10.72
N LYS A 114 -9.12 -7.64 -11.21
CA LYS A 114 -9.43 -6.26 -10.81
C LYS A 114 -10.91 -5.90 -10.63
N ASN A 115 -11.83 -6.53 -11.37
CA ASN A 115 -13.26 -6.24 -11.27
C ASN A 115 -13.86 -6.63 -9.91
N GLU A 116 -13.23 -7.56 -9.19
CA GLU A 116 -13.67 -8.10 -7.90
C GLU A 116 -13.24 -7.22 -6.71
N THR A 117 -12.32 -6.28 -6.96
CA THR A 117 -11.66 -5.46 -5.92
C THR A 117 -12.11 -3.99 -5.93
N VAL A 118 -12.96 -3.57 -6.87
CA VAL A 118 -13.28 -2.14 -7.14
C VAL A 118 -14.79 -1.85 -7.24
N SER A 119 -15.60 -2.54 -6.43
CA SER A 119 -17.05 -2.30 -6.35
C SER A 119 -17.58 -2.47 -4.93
N GLY A 120 -18.51 -1.60 -4.53
CA GLY A 120 -19.07 -1.57 -3.19
C GLY A 120 -18.03 -1.28 -2.10
N HIS A 121 -18.31 -1.71 -0.87
CA HIS A 121 -17.40 -1.53 0.24
C HIS A 121 -16.32 -2.61 0.28
N LYS A 122 -15.04 -2.20 0.26
CA LYS A 122 -13.87 -3.08 0.27
C LYS A 122 -12.88 -2.61 1.32
N THR A 123 -12.18 -3.56 1.94
CA THR A 123 -11.07 -3.25 2.85
C THR A 123 -9.78 -3.80 2.26
N TRP A 124 -8.78 -2.94 2.10
CA TRP A 124 -7.43 -3.36 1.75
C TRP A 124 -6.62 -3.62 3.02
N HIS A 125 -6.14 -4.86 3.16
CA HIS A 125 -5.24 -5.27 4.24
C HIS A 125 -3.82 -5.33 3.70
N ILE A 126 -2.97 -4.41 4.17
CA ILE A 126 -1.59 -4.27 3.68
C ILE A 126 -0.63 -4.25 4.86
N SER A 127 0.53 -4.88 4.70
CA SER A 127 1.62 -4.83 5.66
C SER A 127 2.90 -4.40 4.97
N LEU A 128 3.57 -3.38 5.50
CA LEU A 128 4.80 -2.81 4.96
C LEU A 128 5.92 -2.91 6.00
N ARG A 129 7.14 -3.24 5.55
CA ARG A 129 8.35 -3.29 6.37
C ARG A 129 9.52 -2.86 5.49
N THR A 130 10.39 -1.99 6.00
CA THR A 130 11.63 -1.65 5.30
C THR A 130 12.74 -2.65 5.63
N ASP A 131 13.63 -2.87 4.66
CA ASP A 131 14.86 -3.63 4.83
C ASP A 131 15.98 -2.68 5.29
N PRO A 132 16.46 -2.77 6.54
CA PRO A 132 17.50 -1.87 7.05
C PRO A 132 18.87 -2.06 6.36
N THR A 133 19.08 -3.17 5.65
CA THR A 133 20.30 -3.42 4.87
C THR A 133 20.30 -2.69 3.52
N ARG A 134 19.13 -2.26 3.06
CA ARG A 134 18.90 -1.52 1.82
C ARG A 134 17.92 -0.35 2.08
N PRO A 135 18.36 0.67 2.84
CA PRO A 135 17.47 1.73 3.28
C PRO A 135 16.97 2.59 2.11
N LEU A 136 15.72 3.06 2.23
CA LEU A 136 15.15 4.05 1.31
C LEU A 136 15.85 5.41 1.48
N ASN A 137 15.93 6.18 0.40
CA ASN A 137 16.40 7.55 0.41
C ASN A 137 15.21 8.53 0.53
N TYR A 138 14.88 8.92 1.75
CA TYR A 138 13.70 9.74 2.06
C TYR A 138 13.72 11.18 1.50
N THR A 139 14.76 11.61 0.76
CA THR A 139 14.70 12.82 -0.07
C THR A 139 13.95 12.60 -1.39
N HIS A 140 13.46 11.39 -1.64
CA HIS A 140 12.57 11.04 -2.75
C HIS A 140 11.21 10.67 -2.18
N GLU A 141 10.15 10.93 -2.95
CA GLU A 141 8.84 10.37 -2.67
C GLU A 141 8.81 8.89 -3.08
N TYR A 142 8.23 8.04 -2.22
CA TYR A 142 7.91 6.67 -2.54
C TYR A 142 6.41 6.47 -2.43
N VAL A 143 5.79 6.01 -3.52
CA VAL A 143 4.39 5.57 -3.53
C VAL A 143 4.40 4.04 -3.39
N LEU A 144 4.12 3.56 -2.18
CA LEU A 144 4.28 2.15 -1.81
C LEU A 144 3.06 1.30 -2.15
N VAL A 145 1.88 1.92 -2.07
CA VAL A 145 0.59 1.32 -2.42
C VAL A 145 -0.25 2.44 -3.01
N PHE A 146 -0.96 2.21 -4.11
CA PHE A 146 -1.89 3.18 -4.63
C PHE A 146 -3.03 2.53 -5.42
N HIS A 147 -4.17 3.21 -5.47
CA HIS A 147 -5.26 2.89 -6.38
C HIS A 147 -5.30 3.89 -7.53
N GLU A 148 -4.92 3.44 -8.71
CA GLU A 148 -4.98 4.25 -9.93
C GLU A 148 -6.43 4.43 -10.43
N ALA A 149 -6.71 5.59 -10.99
CA ALA A 149 -7.97 5.90 -11.64
C ALA A 149 -8.14 5.07 -12.91
N GLN A 150 -9.40 4.87 -13.33
CA GLN A 150 -9.67 4.08 -14.52
C GLN A 150 -9.06 4.69 -15.80
N ASP A 151 -8.88 6.00 -15.83
CA ASP A 151 -8.26 6.74 -16.93
C ASP A 151 -6.72 6.85 -16.82
N PHE A 152 -6.12 6.24 -15.80
CA PHE A 152 -4.70 6.27 -15.52
C PHE A 152 -4.13 7.67 -15.28
N GLN A 153 -4.97 8.60 -14.81
CA GLN A 153 -4.58 9.99 -14.59
C GLN A 153 -4.40 10.36 -13.12
N ALA A 154 -4.76 9.51 -12.16
CA ALA A 154 -4.76 9.87 -10.73
C ALA A 154 -4.77 8.69 -9.77
N ASP A 155 -4.04 8.80 -8.66
CA ASP A 155 -4.30 7.99 -7.48
C ASP A 155 -5.43 8.60 -6.61
N PHE A 156 -6.41 7.78 -6.25
CA PHE A 156 -7.50 8.16 -5.34
C PHE A 156 -7.20 7.85 -3.87
N CYS A 157 -6.31 6.89 -3.64
CA CYS A 157 -5.80 6.55 -2.32
C CYS A 157 -4.38 6.02 -2.48
N SER A 158 -3.46 6.50 -1.66
CA SER A 158 -2.07 6.05 -1.67
C SER A 158 -1.47 5.99 -0.27
N VAL A 159 -0.53 5.05 -0.09
CA VAL A 159 0.36 4.96 1.06
C VAL A 159 1.75 5.39 0.60
N LYS A 160 2.26 6.48 1.17
CA LYS A 160 3.52 7.10 0.74
C LYS A 160 4.53 7.25 1.88
N THR A 161 5.79 7.44 1.53
CA THR A 161 6.87 7.88 2.44
C THR A 161 7.90 8.75 1.72
N GLY A 162 8.80 9.38 2.46
CA GLY A 162 9.79 10.31 1.91
C GLY A 162 9.26 11.74 1.72
N SER A 163 10.00 12.59 1.01
CA SER A 163 9.56 13.95 0.65
C SER A 163 8.31 13.92 -0.22
N HIS A 164 7.54 15.01 -0.29
CA HIS A 164 6.56 15.13 -1.37
C HIS A 164 7.26 15.45 -2.69
N LEU A 165 6.71 14.99 -3.82
CA LEU A 165 7.31 15.23 -5.14
C LEU A 165 7.43 16.73 -5.47
N GLU A 166 6.51 17.55 -4.96
CA GLU A 166 6.47 19.00 -5.22
C GLU A 166 7.34 19.83 -4.25
N ASP A 167 7.94 19.21 -3.22
CA ASP A 167 8.79 19.92 -2.26
C ASP A 167 10.07 20.44 -2.94
N ASN A 168 10.31 21.75 -2.86
CA ASN A 168 11.53 22.38 -3.36
C ASN A 168 12.12 23.38 -2.34
N PRO A 169 13.25 23.06 -1.68
CA PRO A 169 14.01 21.82 -1.82
C PRO A 169 13.28 20.60 -1.20
N PRO A 170 13.59 19.37 -1.64
CA PRO A 170 13.01 18.16 -1.04
C PRO A 170 13.30 18.10 0.46
N THR A 171 12.26 17.85 1.27
CA THR A 171 12.42 17.70 2.72
C THR A 171 12.40 16.22 3.08
N SER A 172 13.53 15.69 3.57
CA SER A 172 13.61 14.28 3.98
C SER A 172 12.63 13.99 5.11
N GLN A 173 11.66 13.12 4.86
CA GLN A 173 10.63 12.74 5.83
C GLN A 173 10.50 11.23 5.96
N LYS A 174 10.70 10.73 7.19
CA LYS A 174 10.55 9.31 7.52
C LYS A 174 9.19 9.03 8.16
N MET A 175 8.15 9.35 7.40
CA MET A 175 6.75 9.19 7.80
C MET A 175 6.05 8.28 6.79
N LEU A 176 5.15 7.42 7.26
CA LEU A 176 4.13 6.81 6.40
C LEU A 176 2.91 7.71 6.39
N ARG A 177 2.43 8.03 5.19
CA ARG A 177 1.25 8.88 4.97
C ARG A 177 0.21 8.10 4.17
N VAL A 178 -1.05 8.18 4.59
CA VAL A 178 -2.20 7.75 3.79
C VAL A 178 -2.86 8.98 3.21
N GLU A 179 -2.81 9.13 1.91
CA GLU A 179 -3.28 10.29 1.16
C GLU A 179 -4.46 9.92 0.26
N GLY A 180 -5.31 10.91 -0.01
CA GLY A 180 -6.48 10.80 -0.86
C GLY A 180 -6.24 11.14 -2.32
N TYR A 181 -7.27 11.69 -2.95
CA TYR A 181 -7.23 12.05 -4.37
C TYR A 181 -6.15 13.09 -4.65
N LYS A 182 -5.22 12.75 -5.57
CA LYS A 182 -4.02 13.57 -5.82
C LYS A 182 -4.28 14.98 -6.35
N PHE A 183 -5.45 15.23 -6.92
CA PHE A 183 -5.82 16.55 -7.47
C PHE A 183 -6.62 17.40 -6.48
N ASP A 184 -6.88 16.92 -5.27
CA ASP A 184 -7.42 17.78 -4.20
C ASP A 184 -6.40 18.88 -3.85
N VAL A 185 -6.90 20.09 -3.55
CA VAL A 185 -6.06 21.23 -3.16
C VAL A 185 -6.53 21.76 -1.80
N PRO A 186 -5.79 21.47 -0.69
CA PRO A 186 -4.64 20.57 -0.62
C PRO A 186 -5.06 19.08 -0.69
N VAL A 187 -4.12 18.21 -1.10
CA VAL A 187 -4.31 16.76 -1.00
C VAL A 187 -4.61 16.40 0.44
N LYS A 188 -5.65 15.61 0.65
CA LYS A 188 -6.09 15.22 1.99
C LYS A 188 -5.22 14.10 2.54
N THR A 189 -4.51 14.36 3.64
CA THR A 189 -3.88 13.33 4.47
C THR A 189 -4.90 12.75 5.45
N PHE A 190 -5.20 11.45 5.34
CA PHE A 190 -6.11 10.75 6.24
C PHE A 190 -5.42 10.23 7.50
N PHE A 191 -4.15 9.85 7.38
CA PHE A 191 -3.36 9.29 8.47
C PHE A 191 -1.88 9.54 8.21
N GLU A 192 -1.13 9.74 9.30
CA GLU A 192 0.32 9.83 9.25
C GLU A 192 0.92 9.21 10.53
N THR A 193 2.04 8.52 10.40
CA THR A 193 2.82 7.96 11.51
C THR A 193 4.31 7.92 11.18
N PRO A 194 5.22 8.00 12.16
CA PRO A 194 6.64 7.72 11.90
C PRO A 194 6.82 6.33 11.28
N LEU A 195 7.69 6.24 10.27
CA LEU A 195 8.13 4.97 9.70
C LEU A 195 9.31 4.43 10.51
N THR A 196 9.11 3.29 11.18
CA THR A 196 10.17 2.62 11.94
C THR A 196 10.81 1.54 11.09
N ASP A 197 12.13 1.53 10.95
CA ASP A 197 12.78 0.49 10.15
C ASP A 197 12.64 -0.88 10.79
N ASP A 198 12.60 -1.92 9.96
CA ASP A 198 12.52 -3.31 10.40
C ASP A 198 11.30 -3.60 11.31
N VAL A 199 10.21 -2.84 11.14
CA VAL A 199 8.94 -3.01 11.84
C VAL A 199 7.80 -3.10 10.84
N TRP A 200 6.86 -4.02 11.08
CA TRP A 200 5.64 -4.13 10.29
C TRP A 200 4.67 -2.99 10.60
N HIS A 201 4.33 -2.22 9.58
CA HIS A 201 3.27 -1.22 9.58
C HIS A 201 2.08 -1.82 8.85
N ASN A 202 0.97 -2.03 9.57
CA ASN A 202 -0.17 -2.79 9.08
C ASN A 202 -1.35 -1.83 8.90
N PHE A 203 -1.93 -1.78 7.70
CA PHE A 203 -3.03 -0.90 7.32
C PHE A 203 -4.27 -1.71 6.95
N GLY A 204 -5.43 -1.28 7.46
CA GLY A 204 -6.74 -1.66 6.96
C GLY A 204 -7.40 -0.43 6.37
N ILE A 205 -7.42 -0.31 5.03
CA ILE A 205 -7.95 0.86 4.33
C ILE A 205 -9.34 0.53 3.81
N ASN A 206 -10.37 1.18 4.35
CA ASN A 206 -11.74 1.03 3.90
C ASN A 206 -12.01 1.94 2.71
N LEU A 207 -12.45 1.36 1.60
CA LEU A 207 -12.75 2.02 0.34
C LEU A 207 -14.22 1.75 0.02
N ASP A 208 -14.98 2.82 -0.19
CA ASP A 208 -16.38 2.74 -0.57
C ASP A 208 -16.53 3.16 -2.03
N PHE A 209 -16.59 2.17 -2.91
CA PHE A 209 -16.78 2.37 -4.34
C PHE A 209 -18.27 2.43 -4.67
N PRO A 210 -18.68 3.19 -5.70
CA PRO A 210 -20.02 3.06 -6.25
C PRO A 210 -20.34 1.60 -6.58
N ASN A 211 -21.54 1.14 -6.18
CA ASN A 211 -22.03 -0.17 -6.58
C ASN A 211 -22.20 -0.20 -8.10
N LYS A 212 -21.79 -1.31 -8.73
CA LYS A 212 -22.04 -1.57 -10.16
C LYS A 212 -23.45 -2.05 -10.40
#